data_AF-A0A317IDI6-F1
#
_entry.id   AF-A0A317IDI6-F1
#
_cell.length_a   1.000
_cell.length_b   1.000
_cell.length_c   1.000
_cell.angle_alpha   90.00
_cell.angle_beta   90.00
_cell.angle_gamma   90.00
#
_symmetry.space_group_name_H-M   'P 1'
#
loop_
_entity.id
_entity.type
_entity.pdbx_description
1 polymer ?
#
loop_
_entity_poly.entity_id
_entity_poly.type
_entity_poly.pdbx_seq_one_letter_code
_entity_poly.pdbx_strand_id
1 'polypeptide(L)'
;DEPSMSCYAYKEDTKRFTNIFNRTVETIVGNCRLSTHLCFGNFKGRPVGFRSIKPMLPDFLELKVDEIHIEMANREFSELELLQPFAEKMDVAVGIIDVKNYYVETVDDVAERIKRCLKYVPANKLAVAPDCGLSQTARWAARQKLINMVKGAKKVREELGLK
;
A
#
# COMPACT_ATOMS: atom_id res chain seq x y z
N ASP A 1 1.99 0.23 11.60
CA ASP A 1 1.89 1.46 10.80
C ASP A 1 3.13 2.32 11.01
N GLU A 2 3.84 2.63 9.93
CA GLU A 2 5.11 3.36 9.99
C GLU A 2 5.14 4.55 9.02
N PRO A 3 4.18 5.49 9.08
CA PRO A 3 4.13 6.64 8.16
C PRO A 3 5.36 7.55 8.30
N SER A 4 5.97 7.60 9.49
CA SER A 4 7.19 8.38 9.72
C SER A 4 8.37 7.80 8.96
N MET A 5 8.51 6.46 8.90
CA MET A 5 9.62 5.84 8.17
C MET A 5 9.55 6.21 6.68
N SER A 6 8.36 6.14 6.08
CA SER A 6 8.16 6.52 4.67
C SER A 6 8.26 8.02 4.41
N CYS A 7 7.76 8.88 5.32
CA CYS A 7 7.84 10.32 5.16
C CYS A 7 9.27 10.88 5.30
N TYR A 8 10.18 10.17 5.96
CA TYR A 8 11.52 10.64 6.29
C TYR A 8 12.66 9.84 5.63
N ALA A 9 12.38 8.73 4.95
CA ALA A 9 13.38 7.88 4.31
C ALA A 9 14.36 8.63 3.37
N TYR A 10 13.95 9.75 2.77
CA TYR A 10 14.79 10.54 1.87
C TYR A 10 15.91 11.34 2.57
N LYS A 11 15.85 11.48 3.90
CA LYS A 11 16.78 12.34 4.66
C LYS A 11 17.28 11.74 5.97
N GLU A 12 16.88 10.51 6.28
CA GLU A 12 17.26 9.80 7.50
C GLU A 12 17.92 8.45 7.15
N ASP A 13 18.54 7.81 8.15
CA ASP A 13 19.13 6.49 8.00
C ASP A 13 18.05 5.38 7.94
N THR A 14 17.83 4.86 6.73
CA THR A 14 16.85 3.81 6.44
C THR A 14 17.20 2.46 7.06
N LYS A 15 18.49 2.16 7.28
CA LYS A 15 18.91 0.93 7.99
C LYS A 15 18.55 1.00 9.46
N ARG A 16 18.64 2.18 10.05
CA ARG A 16 18.20 2.39 11.44
C ARG A 16 16.70 2.18 11.58
N PHE A 17 15.89 2.64 10.62
CA PHE A 17 14.44 2.40 10.62
C PHE A 17 14.12 0.91 10.60
N THR A 18 14.69 0.16 9.66
CA THR A 18 14.43 -1.28 9.56
C THR A 18 14.94 -2.05 10.78
N ASN A 19 16.10 -1.67 11.33
CA ASN A 19 16.61 -2.29 12.55
C ASN A 19 15.66 -2.11 13.75
N ILE A 20 15.17 -0.89 13.97
CA ILE A 20 14.26 -0.59 15.08
C ILE A 20 12.93 -1.32 14.90
N PHE A 21 12.38 -1.30 13.68
CA PHE A 21 11.15 -2.04 13.37
C PHE A 21 11.32 -3.53 13.67
N ASN A 22 12.37 -4.14 13.12
CA ASN A 22 12.61 -5.58 13.24
C ASN A 22 12.80 -6.05 14.67
N ARG A 23 13.43 -5.23 15.52
CA ARG A 23 13.57 -5.51 16.96
C ARG A 23 12.23 -5.41 17.70
N THR A 24 11.36 -4.51 17.27
CA THR A 24 10.04 -4.29 17.90
C THR A 24 9.10 -5.48 17.67
N VAL A 25 9.19 -6.09 16.49
CA VAL A 25 8.30 -7.20 16.10
C VAL A 25 8.91 -8.59 16.31
N GLU A 26 10.16 -8.68 16.78
CA GLU A 26 10.95 -9.92 16.80
C GLU A 26 10.23 -11.10 17.46
N THR A 27 9.51 -10.87 18.56
CA THR A 27 8.84 -11.93 19.33
C THR A 27 7.57 -12.45 18.69
N ILE A 28 7.01 -11.75 17.69
CA ILE A 28 5.75 -12.12 17.04
C ILE A 28 5.93 -12.57 15.59
N VAL A 29 7.14 -12.42 15.01
CA VAL A 29 7.47 -12.95 13.68
C VAL A 29 7.27 -14.47 13.66
N GLY A 30 6.50 -14.96 12.67
CA GLY A 30 6.16 -16.38 12.53
C GLY A 30 5.01 -16.85 13.42
N ASN A 31 4.54 -16.04 14.37
CA ASN A 31 3.41 -16.36 15.26
C ASN A 31 2.08 -15.78 14.77
N CYS A 32 2.12 -14.78 13.88
CA CYS A 32 0.96 -14.19 13.22
C CYS A 32 1.34 -13.68 11.83
N ARG A 33 0.34 -13.37 11.00
CA ARG A 33 0.57 -12.64 9.75
C ARG A 33 0.81 -11.17 10.09
N LEU A 34 2.04 -10.72 9.93
CA LEU A 34 2.49 -9.37 10.23
C LEU A 34 2.51 -8.52 8.97
N SER A 35 1.87 -7.36 9.02
CA SER A 35 1.87 -6.38 7.93
C SER A 35 2.32 -5.02 8.45
N THR A 36 2.97 -4.23 7.60
CA THR A 36 3.28 -2.82 7.90
C THR A 36 2.75 -1.90 6.82
N HIS A 37 2.22 -0.76 7.25
CA HIS A 37 1.67 0.26 6.37
C HIS A 37 2.63 1.44 6.22
N LEU A 38 2.95 1.77 4.96
CA LEU A 38 3.79 2.88 4.55
C LEU A 38 2.96 3.85 3.69
N CYS A 39 2.71 5.03 4.24
CA CYS A 39 2.03 6.12 3.55
C CYS A 39 2.79 7.43 3.72
N PHE A 40 2.38 8.45 2.98
CA PHE A 40 3.00 9.77 3.07
C PHE A 40 2.19 10.71 3.97
N GLY A 41 1.45 10.14 4.92
CA GLY A 41 0.59 10.81 5.89
C GLY A 41 -0.81 11.14 5.37
N ASN A 42 -1.74 11.35 6.30
CA ASN A 42 -3.14 11.68 6.02
C ASN A 42 -3.63 12.81 6.92
N PHE A 43 -2.79 13.82 7.18
CA PHE A 43 -3.15 14.92 8.06
C PHE A 43 -4.15 15.83 7.38
N LYS A 44 -5.37 15.92 7.93
CA LYS A 44 -6.49 16.66 7.32
C LYS A 44 -6.76 16.27 5.86
N GLY A 45 -6.61 14.99 5.54
CA GLY A 45 -6.82 14.48 4.19
C GLY A 45 -5.70 14.86 3.21
N ARG A 46 -4.48 15.12 3.69
CA ARG A 46 -3.35 15.53 2.84
C ARG A 46 -2.08 14.75 3.16
N PRO A 47 -1.20 14.54 2.16
CA PRO A 47 0.15 14.05 2.41
C PRO A 47 0.97 15.11 3.13
N VAL A 48 1.93 14.66 3.94
CA VAL A 48 2.82 15.48 4.77
C VAL A 48 4.31 15.23 4.50
N GLY A 49 4.64 14.18 3.73
CA GLY A 49 6.02 13.78 3.43
C GLY A 49 6.39 13.85 1.94
N PHE A 50 7.67 13.63 1.65
CA PHE A 50 8.15 13.46 0.29
C PHE A 50 7.64 12.13 -0.29
N ARG A 51 6.81 12.19 -1.34
CA ARG A 51 6.02 11.06 -1.86
C ARG A 51 6.78 10.19 -2.85
N SER A 52 7.94 9.66 -2.45
CA SER A 52 8.73 8.72 -3.25
C SER A 52 9.06 7.47 -2.44
N ILE A 53 8.96 6.31 -3.08
CA ILE A 53 9.33 5.00 -2.49
C ILE A 53 10.81 4.74 -2.69
N LYS A 54 11.42 5.32 -3.72
CA LYS A 54 12.83 5.10 -4.07
C LYS A 54 13.79 5.21 -2.88
N PRO A 55 13.67 6.19 -1.95
CA PRO A 55 14.57 6.29 -0.81
C PRO A 55 14.47 5.12 0.18
N MET A 56 13.38 4.37 0.19
CA MET A 56 13.18 3.23 1.09
C MET A 56 13.97 2.00 0.63
N LEU A 57 14.34 1.94 -0.64
CA LEU A 57 15.06 0.80 -1.23
C LEU A 57 16.58 1.00 -1.15
N PRO A 58 17.36 -0.07 -0.89
CA PRO A 58 16.91 -1.45 -0.71
C PRO A 58 16.54 -1.79 0.74
N ASP A 59 16.83 -0.92 1.71
CA ASP A 59 16.85 -1.31 3.13
C ASP A 59 15.49 -1.82 3.63
N PHE A 60 14.37 -1.27 3.15
CA PHE A 60 13.01 -1.68 3.57
C PHE A 60 12.64 -3.08 3.10
N LEU A 61 13.40 -3.66 2.16
CA LEU A 61 13.28 -5.08 1.79
C LEU A 61 13.69 -6.02 2.94
N GLU A 62 14.38 -5.50 3.96
CA GLU A 62 14.81 -6.26 5.14
C GLU A 62 13.81 -6.15 6.31
N LEU A 63 12.66 -5.50 6.12
CA LEU A 63 11.60 -5.48 7.14
C LEU A 63 11.07 -6.90 7.35
N LYS A 64 11.05 -7.36 8.60
CA LYS A 64 10.49 -8.65 9.01
C LYS A 64 8.97 -8.57 9.04
N VAL A 65 8.34 -8.63 7.87
CA VAL A 65 6.88 -8.63 7.68
C VAL A 65 6.49 -9.66 6.62
N ASP A 66 5.27 -10.18 6.70
CA ASP A 66 4.68 -11.04 5.67
C ASP A 66 4.11 -10.21 4.52
N GLU A 67 3.66 -8.98 4.80
CA GLU A 67 3.04 -8.09 3.82
C GLU A 67 3.45 -6.63 4.03
N ILE A 68 3.67 -5.91 2.93
CA ILE A 68 3.90 -4.46 2.94
C ILE A 68 2.73 -3.74 2.26
N HIS A 69 2.14 -2.77 2.95
CA HIS A 69 1.03 -1.97 2.44
C HIS A 69 1.50 -0.58 2.03
N ILE A 70 1.49 -0.29 0.72
CA ILE A 70 2.08 0.93 0.14
C ILE A 70 1.01 1.81 -0.51
N GLU A 71 1.02 3.10 -0.14
CA GLU A 71 0.20 4.16 -0.75
C GLU A 71 0.54 4.39 -2.25
N MET A 72 -0.46 4.32 -3.13
CA MET A 72 -0.29 4.48 -4.58
C MET A 72 -1.36 5.33 -5.27
N ALA A 73 -2.64 5.26 -4.88
CA ALA A 73 -3.72 5.90 -5.64
C ALA A 73 -3.60 7.44 -5.67
N ASN A 74 -3.32 8.07 -4.53
CA ASN A 74 -3.08 9.51 -4.42
C ASN A 74 -1.82 9.99 -5.16
N ARG A 75 -0.97 9.04 -5.56
CA ARG A 75 0.27 9.27 -6.31
C ARG A 75 0.12 8.92 -7.79
N GLU A 76 -1.11 8.64 -8.25
CA GLU A 76 -1.40 8.21 -9.62
C GLU A 76 -0.58 6.97 -10.05
N PHE A 77 -0.24 6.12 -9.06
CA PHE A 77 0.62 4.95 -9.21
C PHE A 77 2.01 5.30 -9.79
N SER A 78 2.56 6.45 -9.38
CA SER A 78 3.96 6.80 -9.64
C SER A 78 4.90 5.82 -8.94
N GLU A 79 5.98 5.42 -9.64
CA GLU A 79 6.99 4.44 -9.19
C GLU A 79 6.40 3.04 -8.93
N LEU A 80 5.36 2.65 -9.67
CA LEU A 80 4.69 1.35 -9.49
C LEU A 80 5.63 0.16 -9.71
N GLU A 81 6.60 0.29 -10.61
CA GLU A 81 7.64 -0.69 -10.89
C GLU A 81 8.50 -1.00 -9.66
N LEU A 82 8.61 -0.06 -8.71
CA LEU A 82 9.36 -0.27 -7.47
C LEU A 82 8.65 -1.20 -6.48
N LEU A 83 7.42 -1.65 -6.78
CA LEU A 83 6.76 -2.71 -6.02
C LEU A 83 7.33 -4.10 -6.30
N GLN A 84 7.94 -4.31 -7.46
CA GLN A 84 8.44 -5.63 -7.86
C GLN A 84 9.48 -6.19 -6.87
N PRO A 85 10.51 -5.44 -6.43
CA PRO A 85 11.46 -5.92 -5.43
C PRO A 85 10.81 -6.32 -4.10
N PHE A 86 9.73 -5.64 -3.68
CA PHE A 86 8.97 -6.05 -2.50
C PHE A 86 8.24 -7.37 -2.76
N ALA A 87 7.55 -7.49 -3.90
CA ALA A 87 6.83 -8.70 -4.28
C ALA A 87 7.73 -9.94 -4.43
N GLU A 88 9.03 -9.76 -4.69
CA GLU A 88 10.01 -10.85 -4.68
C GLU A 88 10.22 -11.42 -3.27
N LYS A 89 10.13 -10.59 -2.21
CA LYS A 89 10.40 -11.00 -0.83
C LYS A 89 9.17 -11.22 0.05
N MET A 90 8.08 -10.51 -0.18
CA MET A 90 6.90 -10.48 0.69
C MET A 90 5.63 -10.24 -0.13
N ASP A 91 4.47 -10.35 0.51
CA ASP A 91 3.20 -9.95 -0.11
C ASP A 91 3.10 -8.41 -0.16
N VAL A 92 2.35 -7.89 -1.14
CA VAL A 92 2.20 -6.44 -1.34
C VAL A 92 0.73 -6.08 -1.34
N ALA A 93 0.32 -5.30 -0.34
CA ALA A 93 -0.94 -4.60 -0.36
C ALA A 93 -0.76 -3.24 -1.05
N VAL A 94 -1.56 -2.97 -2.08
CA VAL A 94 -1.48 -1.71 -2.83
C VAL A 94 -2.69 -0.83 -2.52
N GLY A 95 -2.42 0.45 -2.23
CA GLY A 95 -3.43 1.48 -2.13
C GLY A 95 -4.10 1.75 -3.50
N ILE A 96 -5.30 1.19 -3.72
CA ILE A 96 -6.08 1.34 -4.96
C ILE A 96 -7.11 2.48 -4.86
N ILE A 97 -7.47 2.90 -3.64
CA ILE A 97 -8.42 3.97 -3.37
C ILE A 97 -7.69 5.17 -2.77
N ASP A 98 -7.87 6.35 -3.39
CA ASP A 98 -7.35 7.59 -2.83
C ASP A 98 -8.28 8.07 -1.71
N VAL A 99 -7.77 8.05 -0.48
CA VAL A 99 -8.53 8.46 0.72
C VAL A 99 -8.44 9.97 1.01
N LYS A 100 -7.61 10.69 0.24
CA LYS A 100 -7.29 12.12 0.39
C LYS A 100 -8.08 13.00 -0.57
N ASN A 101 -8.88 12.41 -1.45
CA ASN A 101 -9.77 13.11 -2.36
C ASN A 101 -11.24 12.65 -2.19
N TYR A 102 -12.18 13.46 -2.69
CA TYR A 102 -13.62 13.15 -2.71
C TYR A 102 -14.09 12.45 -3.99
N TYR A 103 -13.21 12.25 -4.96
CA TYR A 103 -13.54 11.53 -6.17
C TYR A 103 -13.77 10.07 -5.83
N VAL A 104 -14.99 9.56 -6.03
CA VAL A 104 -15.31 8.16 -5.76
C VAL A 104 -14.95 7.33 -6.97
N GLU A 105 -13.90 6.53 -6.87
CA GLU A 105 -13.46 5.62 -7.92
C GLU A 105 -14.60 4.71 -8.39
N THR A 106 -14.79 4.60 -9.69
CA THR A 106 -15.72 3.63 -10.27
C THR A 106 -15.15 2.21 -10.16
N VAL A 107 -16.01 1.22 -10.41
CA VAL A 107 -15.59 -0.19 -10.46
C VAL A 107 -14.52 -0.42 -11.53
N ASP A 108 -14.63 0.28 -12.67
CA ASP A 108 -13.69 0.17 -13.78
C ASP A 108 -12.36 0.87 -13.48
N ASP A 109 -12.38 2.02 -12.80
CA ASP A 109 -11.13 2.66 -12.32
C ASP A 109 -10.35 1.72 -11.41
N VAL A 110 -11.04 1.09 -10.45
CA VAL A 110 -10.44 0.10 -9.54
C VAL A 110 -9.87 -1.08 -10.33
N ALA A 111 -10.64 -1.65 -11.28
CA ALA A 111 -10.19 -2.79 -12.06
C ALA A 111 -8.94 -2.46 -12.90
N GLU A 112 -8.91 -1.30 -13.55
CA GLU A 112 -7.77 -0.82 -14.33
C GLU A 112 -6.53 -0.61 -13.45
N ARG A 113 -6.71 0.00 -12.27
CA ARG A 113 -5.64 0.18 -11.28
C ARG A 113 -5.04 -1.15 -10.81
N ILE A 114 -5.88 -2.16 -10.54
CA ILE A 114 -5.42 -3.50 -10.17
C ILE A 114 -4.64 -4.14 -11.33
N LYS A 115 -5.14 -4.05 -12.57
CA LYS A 115 -4.43 -4.55 -13.77
C LYS A 115 -3.06 -3.92 -13.96
N ARG A 116 -2.91 -2.62 -13.67
CA ARG A 116 -1.60 -1.95 -13.67
C ARG A 116 -0.66 -2.58 -12.62
N CYS A 117 -1.15 -2.85 -11.42
CA CYS A 117 -0.35 -3.47 -10.35
C CYS A 117 0.10 -4.89 -10.71
N LEU A 118 -0.77 -5.66 -11.37
CA LEU A 118 -0.48 -7.04 -11.81
C LEU A 118 0.68 -7.16 -12.81
N LYS A 119 1.14 -6.04 -13.41
CA LYS A 119 2.35 -6.02 -14.24
C LYS A 119 3.64 -6.20 -13.45
N TYR A 120 3.63 -5.89 -12.15
CA TYR A 120 4.80 -5.86 -11.28
C TYR A 120 4.67 -6.74 -10.03
N VAL A 121 3.43 -7.02 -9.60
CA VAL A 121 3.13 -7.85 -8.44
C VAL A 121 2.31 -9.07 -8.89
N PRO A 122 2.78 -10.31 -8.65
CA PRO A 122 2.01 -11.51 -8.96
C PRO A 122 0.65 -11.54 -8.26
N ALA A 123 -0.37 -12.08 -8.92
CA ALA A 123 -1.75 -12.10 -8.41
C ALA A 123 -1.90 -12.78 -7.04
N ASN A 124 -1.10 -13.81 -6.76
CA ASN A 124 -1.12 -14.54 -5.49
C ASN A 124 -0.43 -13.79 -4.33
N LYS A 125 0.27 -12.69 -4.61
CA LYS A 125 0.94 -11.82 -3.63
C LYS A 125 0.31 -10.42 -3.53
N LEU A 126 -0.67 -10.11 -4.38
CA LEU A 126 -1.29 -8.79 -4.46
C LEU A 126 -2.55 -8.72 -3.60
N ALA A 127 -2.50 -7.92 -2.54
CA ALA A 127 -3.68 -7.47 -1.81
C ALA A 127 -4.09 -6.06 -2.27
N VAL A 128 -5.39 -5.75 -2.17
CA VAL A 128 -5.94 -4.43 -2.53
C VAL A 128 -6.51 -3.75 -1.29
N ALA A 129 -6.13 -2.50 -1.07
CA ALA A 129 -6.54 -1.72 0.08
C ALA A 129 -6.74 -0.25 -0.28
N PRO A 130 -7.36 0.57 0.59
CA PRO A 130 -7.26 2.03 0.48
C PRO A 130 -5.87 2.52 0.83
N ASP A 131 -5.45 3.66 0.26
CA ASP A 131 -4.12 4.27 0.46
C ASP A 131 -3.71 4.48 1.92
N CYS A 132 -4.68 4.72 2.81
CA CYS A 132 -4.47 4.94 4.23
C CYS A 132 -5.82 4.79 4.95
N GLY A 133 -5.90 5.17 6.23
CA GLY A 133 -7.15 5.20 6.97
C GLY A 133 -8.18 6.18 6.36
N LEU A 134 -9.45 5.80 6.40
CA LEU A 134 -10.59 6.59 5.88
C LEU A 134 -11.11 7.64 6.88
N SER A 135 -10.40 7.89 7.99
CA SER A 135 -10.87 8.78 9.07
C SER A 135 -11.10 10.22 8.63
N GLN A 136 -10.38 10.66 7.59
CA GLN A 136 -10.51 12.00 7.00
C GLN A 136 -11.44 12.04 5.78
N THR A 137 -11.96 10.88 5.35
CA THR A 137 -12.87 10.76 4.22
C THR A 137 -14.32 10.82 4.73
N ALA A 138 -15.19 11.59 4.08
CA ALA A 138 -16.60 11.63 4.44
C ALA A 138 -17.20 10.22 4.40
N ARG A 139 -17.99 9.85 5.43
CA ARG A 139 -18.53 8.49 5.60
C ARG A 139 -19.31 7.98 4.38
N TRP A 140 -20.07 8.84 3.72
CA TRP A 140 -20.82 8.46 2.52
C TRP A 140 -19.89 8.10 1.35
N ALA A 141 -18.83 8.88 1.14
CA ALA A 141 -17.83 8.63 0.10
C ALA A 141 -17.01 7.38 0.43
N ALA A 142 -16.56 7.23 1.69
CA ALA A 142 -15.81 6.07 2.16
C ALA A 142 -16.56 4.75 1.91
N ARG A 143 -17.87 4.70 2.22
CA ARG A 143 -18.69 3.51 1.95
C ARG A 143 -18.74 3.18 0.46
N GLN A 144 -18.99 4.17 -0.39
CA GLN A 144 -19.09 3.93 -1.83
C GLN A 144 -17.73 3.51 -2.43
N LYS A 145 -16.63 4.14 -2.01
CA LYS A 145 -15.27 3.77 -2.39
C LYS A 145 -14.97 2.31 -2.04
N LEU A 146 -15.30 1.86 -0.83
CA LEU A 146 -15.09 0.47 -0.40
C LEU A 146 -15.96 -0.52 -1.18
N ILE A 147 -17.23 -0.18 -1.45
CA ILE A 147 -18.11 -1.01 -2.29
C ILE A 147 -17.50 -1.18 -3.69
N ASN A 148 -17.04 -0.09 -4.30
CA ASN A 148 -16.45 -0.11 -5.63
C ASN A 148 -15.10 -0.85 -5.64
N MET A 149 -14.29 -0.71 -4.59
CA MET A 149 -13.04 -1.45 -4.41
C MET A 149 -13.27 -2.96 -4.43
N VAL A 150 -14.22 -3.45 -3.63
CA VAL A 150 -14.55 -4.89 -3.57
C VAL A 150 -15.11 -5.39 -4.91
N LYS A 151 -16.01 -4.62 -5.55
CA LYS A 151 -16.57 -4.97 -6.86
C LYS A 151 -15.49 -5.03 -7.94
N GLY A 152 -14.59 -4.05 -7.99
CA GLY A 152 -13.49 -4.03 -8.97
C GLY A 152 -12.51 -5.18 -8.77
N ALA A 153 -12.16 -5.49 -7.52
CA ALA A 153 -11.33 -6.64 -7.19
C ALA A 153 -11.99 -7.98 -7.55
N LYS A 154 -13.32 -8.09 -7.39
CA LYS A 154 -14.07 -9.27 -7.83
C LYS A 154 -14.07 -9.41 -9.35
N LYS A 155 -14.33 -8.32 -10.08
CA LYS A 155 -14.30 -8.29 -11.55
C LYS A 155 -12.96 -8.77 -12.09
N VAL A 156 -11.84 -8.28 -11.56
CA VAL A 156 -10.50 -8.70 -12.00
C VAL A 156 -10.23 -10.18 -11.67
N ARG A 157 -10.66 -10.67 -10.50
CA ARG A 157 -10.53 -12.09 -10.16
C ARG A 157 -11.28 -13.00 -11.14
N GLU A 158 -12.52 -12.63 -11.50
CA GLU A 158 -13.32 -13.34 -12.50
C GLU A 158 -12.61 -13.36 -13.87
N GLU A 159 -12.07 -12.23 -14.32
CA GLU A 159 -11.31 -12.13 -15.59
C GLU A 159 -10.04 -12.99 -15.60
N LEU A 160 -9.39 -13.19 -14.44
CA LEU A 160 -8.20 -14.03 -14.29
C LEU A 160 -8.53 -15.51 -14.02
N GLY A 161 -9.81 -15.87 -13.89
CA GLY A 161 -10.23 -17.23 -13.52
C GLY A 161 -9.87 -17.63 -12.08
N LEU A 162 -9.62 -16.64 -11.21
CA LEU A 162 -9.34 -16.84 -9.79
C LEU A 162 -10.67 -16.90 -9.02
N LYS A 163 -10.97 -18.03 -8.39
CA LYS A 163 -12.19 -18.20 -7.57
C LYS A 163 -12.03 -17.61 -6.18
#